data_AF-A0A838VSM0-F1
#
_entry.id   AF-A0A838VSM0-F1
#
_cell.length_a   1.000
_cell.length_b   1.000
_cell.length_c   1.000
_cell.angle_alpha   90.00
_cell.angle_beta   90.00
_cell.angle_gamma   90.00
#
_symmetry.space_group_name_H-M   'P 1'
#
loop_
_entity.id
_entity.type
_entity.pdbx_description
1 polymer ?
#
loop_
_entity_poly.entity_id
_entity_poly.type
_entity_poly.pdbx_seq_one_letter_code
_entity_poly.pdbx_strand_id
1 'polypeptide(L)' 'MTKSVFTEKYHLFCLLLIETRQSQKLTQAQVATRLRKPQSFVSKYERGERRLDVVEFLEVAKALDTTPC' A
#
# COMPACT_ATOMS: atom_id res chain seq x y z
N MET A 1 6.12 25.21 5.34
CA MET A 1 6.84 23.98 5.74
C MET A 1 7.05 23.15 4.50
N THR A 2 8.31 22.91 4.12
CA THR A 2 8.71 22.24 2.87
C THR A 2 8.03 20.89 2.73
N LYS A 3 6.92 20.84 1.97
CA LYS A 3 6.34 19.58 1.49
C LYS A 3 7.34 19.00 0.51
N SER A 4 8.27 18.26 1.08
CA SER A 4 9.37 17.59 0.41
C SER A 4 8.81 16.81 -0.79
N VAL A 5 9.48 16.88 -1.94
CA VAL A 5 9.16 16.09 -3.16
C VAL A 5 8.96 14.60 -2.83
N PHE A 6 9.62 14.13 -1.77
CA PHE A 6 9.46 12.79 -1.22
C PHE A 6 8.04 12.48 -0.73
N THR A 7 7.31 13.45 -0.17
CA THR A 7 5.93 13.27 0.29
C THR A 7 4.96 13.17 -0.88
N GLU A 8 5.20 13.92 -1.97
CA GLU A 8 4.39 13.82 -3.20
C GLU A 8 4.59 12.47 -3.90
N LYS A 9 5.85 12.07 -4.11
CA LYS A 9 6.17 10.74 -4.66
C LYS A 9 5.63 9.61 -3.80
N TYR A 10 5.69 9.75 -2.47
CA TYR A 10 5.13 8.76 -1.56
C TYR A 10 3.60 8.70 -1.64
N HIS A 11 2.93 9.84 -1.82
CA HIS A 11 1.49 9.87 -2.02
C HIS A 11 1.09 9.16 -3.33
N LEU A 12 1.80 9.43 -4.43
CA LEU A 12 1.61 8.72 -5.69
C LEU A 12 1.84 7.21 -5.53
N PHE A 13 2.86 6.81 -4.77
CA PHE A 13 3.10 5.40 -4.44
C PHE A 13 1.91 4.77 -3.71
N CYS A 14 1.35 5.43 -2.69
CA CYS A 14 0.15 4.95 -2.00
C CYS A 14 -1.05 4.84 -2.96
N LEU A 15 -1.26 5.84 -3.83
CA LEU A 15 -2.34 5.83 -4.82
C LEU A 15 -2.22 4.64 -5.78
N LEU A 16 -1.03 4.36 -6.30
CA LEU A 16 -0.79 3.20 -7.18
C LEU A 16 -1.16 1.87 -6.49
N LEU A 17 -0.83 1.72 -5.21
CA LEU A 17 -1.21 0.53 -4.44
C LEU A 17 -2.73 0.43 -4.26
N ILE A 18 -3.39 1.55 -3.98
CA ILE A 18 -4.86 1.61 -3.83
C ILE A 18 -5.55 1.24 -5.16
N GLU A 19 -5.11 1.84 -6.27
CA GLU A 19 -5.65 1.56 -7.60
C GLU A 19 -5.45 0.10 -7.98
N THR A 20 -4.26 -0.46 -7.71
CA THR A 20 -3.97 -1.89 -7.91
C THR A 20 -4.89 -2.77 -7.07
N ARG A 21 -5.13 -2.42 -5.80
CA ARG A 21 -6.08 -3.15 -4.96
C ARG A 21 -7.50 -3.11 -5.52
N GLN A 22 -7.93 -1.94 -5.98
CA GLN A 22 -9.26 -1.74 -6.54
C GLN A 22 -9.45 -2.47 -7.87
N SER A 23 -8.43 -2.50 -8.74
CA SER A 23 -8.49 -3.23 -10.01
C SER A 23 -8.63 -4.74 -9.80
N GLN A 24 -8.03 -5.26 -8.72
CA GLN A 24 -8.17 -6.65 -8.27
C GLN A 24 -9.46 -6.90 -7.46
N LYS A 25 -10.31 -5.88 -7.25
CA LYS A 25 -11.56 -5.93 -6.48
C LYS A 25 -11.39 -6.43 -5.05
N LEU A 26 -10.24 -6.13 -4.43
CA LEU A 26 -9.93 -6.53 -3.06
C LEU A 26 -10.31 -5.44 -2.07
N THR A 27 -10.88 -5.85 -0.93
CA THR A 27 -11.07 -4.98 0.23
C THR A 27 -9.79 -4.85 1.04
N GLN A 28 -9.67 -3.78 1.83
CA GLN A 28 -8.52 -3.61 2.75
C GLN A 28 -8.39 -4.78 3.74
N ALA A 29 -9.51 -5.34 4.19
CA ALA A 29 -9.53 -6.50 5.08
C ALA A 29 -8.99 -7.76 4.39
N GLN A 30 -9.36 -8.01 3.13
CA GLN A 30 -8.84 -9.15 2.37
C GLN A 30 -7.32 -9.06 2.15
N VAL A 31 -6.81 -7.87 1.80
CA VAL A 31 -5.36 -7.64 1.67
C VAL A 31 -4.66 -7.86 3.02
N ALA A 32 -5.22 -7.34 4.11
CA ALA A 32 -4.66 -7.51 5.44
C ALA A 32 -4.61 -8.99 5.86
N THR A 33 -5.67 -9.75 5.57
CA THR A 33 -5.72 -11.21 5.78
C THR A 33 -4.61 -11.92 4.99
N ARG A 34 -4.42 -11.58 3.71
CA ARG A 34 -3.34 -12.15 2.88
C ARG A 34 -1.95 -11.83 3.44
N LEU A 35 -1.77 -10.64 4.01
CA LEU A 35 -0.52 -10.20 4.66
C LEU A 35 -0.33 -10.74 6.08
N ARG A 36 -1.34 -11.41 6.67
CA ARG A 36 -1.38 -11.76 8.09
C ARG A 36 -1.14 -10.54 9.00
N LYS A 37 -1.71 -9.39 8.63
CA LYS A 37 -1.65 -8.13 9.38
C LYS A 37 -3.06 -7.66 9.75
N PRO A 38 -3.21 -6.77 10.75
CA PRO A 38 -4.48 -6.11 11.02
C PRO A 38 -4.92 -5.24 9.82
N GLN A 39 -6.22 -5.08 9.60
CA GLN A 39 -6.74 -4.17 8.56
C GLN A 39 -6.23 -2.73 8.72
N SER A 40 -5.94 -2.31 9.96
CA SER A 40 -5.35 -1.00 10.25
C SER A 40 -3.95 -0.81 9.63
N PHE A 41 -3.20 -1.88 9.37
CA PHE A 41 -1.95 -1.80 8.62
C PHE A 41 -2.20 -1.26 7.21
N VAL A 42 -3.18 -1.83 6.51
CA VAL A 42 -3.57 -1.43 5.16
C VAL A 42 -4.11 -0.01 5.14
N SER A 43 -5.05 0.30 6.04
CA SER A 43 -5.61 1.65 6.14
C SER A 43 -4.56 2.73 6.44
N LYS A 44 -3.54 2.43 7.26
CA LYS A 44 -2.50 3.39 7.62
C LYS A 44 -1.54 3.67 6.48
N TYR A 45 -1.11 2.65 5.72
CA TYR A 45 -0.23 2.92 4.57
C TYR A 45 -0.98 3.57 3.41
N GLU A 46 -2.25 3.21 3.17
CA GLU A 46 -3.06 3.83 2.10
C GLU A 46 -3.30 5.32 2.39
N ARG A 47 -3.47 5.70 3.66
CA ARG A 47 -3.61 7.11 4.08
C ARG A 47 -2.27 7.85 4.20
N GLY A 48 -1.15 7.17 4.01
CA GLY A 48 0.20 7.74 4.19
C GLY A 48 0.59 8.06 5.63
N GLU A 49 -0.20 7.61 6.62
CA GLU A 49 0.11 7.73 8.05
C GLU A 49 1.27 6.81 8.46
N ARG A 50 1.50 5.75 7.68
CA ARG A 50 2.61 4.82 7.87
C ARG A 50 3.37 4.63 6.56
N ARG A 51 4.69 4.69 6.64
CA ARG A 51 5.57 4.33 5.52
C ARG A 51 5.72 2.82 5.41
N LEU A 52 5.65 2.30 4.19
CA LEU A 52 6.09 0.95 3.86
C LEU A 52 7.59 0.97 3.61
N ASP A 53 8.31 0.00 4.16
CA ASP A 53 9.65 -0.31 3.66
C ASP A 53 9.58 -1.18 2.39
N VAL A 54 10.73 -1.46 1.78
CA VAL A 54 10.80 -2.23 0.53
C VAL A 54 10.33 -3.67 0.71
N VAL A 55 10.59 -4.30 1.86
CA VAL A 55 10.17 -5.68 2.12
C VAL A 55 8.64 -5.74 2.26
N GLU A 56 8.07 -4.81 3.02
CA GLU A 56 6.63 -4.68 3.17
C GLU A 56 5.94 -4.35 1.85
N PHE A 57 6.55 -3.51 1.00
CA PHE A 57 6.05 -3.28 -0.35
C PHE A 57 6.00 -4.55 -1.19
N LEU A 58 7.05 -5.38 -1.17
CA LEU A 58 7.07 -6.65 -1.89
C LEU A 58 5.97 -7.61 -1.39
N GLU A 59 5.75 -7.67 -0.07
CA GLU A 59 4.66 -8.44 0.52
C GLU A 59 3.29 -7.91 0.08
N VAL A 60 3.09 -6.59 0.08
CA VAL A 60 1.85 -5.94 -0.38
C VAL A 60 1.62 -6.23 -1.86
N ALA A 61 2.62 -6.05 -2.72
CA ALA A 61 2.52 -6.33 -4.15
C ALA A 61 2.10 -7.79 -4.39
N LYS A 62 2.73 -8.74 -3.70
CA LYS A 62 2.35 -10.16 -3.73
C LYS A 62 0.92 -10.40 -3.23
N ALA A 63 0.50 -9.73 -2.17
CA ALA A 63 -0.86 -9.82 -1.65
C ALA A 63 -1.91 -9.20 -2.58
N LEU A 64 -1.49 -8.31 -3.48
CA LEU A 64 -2.29 -7.72 -4.54
C LEU A 64 -2.23 -8.52 -5.85
N ASP A 65 -1.67 -9.73 -5.84
CA ASP A 65 -1.48 -10.57 -7.04
C ASP A 65 -0.74 -9.84 -8.18
N THR A 66 0.14 -8.90 -7.82
CA THR A 66 0.95 -8.10 -8.75
C THR A 66 2.42 -8.35 -8.51
N THR A 67 3.19 -8.46 -9.59
CA THR A 67 4.66 -8.50 -9.50
C THR A 67 5.18 -7.09 -9.77
N PRO A 68 5.93 -6.46 -8.85
CA PRO A 68 6.57 -5.19 -9.15
C PRO A 68 7.63 -5.43 -10.23
N CYS A 69 7.43 -4.82 -11.41
CA CYS A 69 8.31 -4.90 -12.56
C CYS A 69 9.40 -3.83 -12.54
#